data_AF-A0A5C7XF44-F1
#
_entry.id   AF-A0A5C7XF44-F1
#
_cell.length_a   1.000
_cell.length_b   1.000
_cell.length_c   1.000
_cell.angle_alpha   90.00
_cell.angle_beta   90.00
_cell.angle_gamma   90.00
#
_symmetry.space_group_name_H-M   'P 1'
#
loop_
_entity.id
_entity.type
_entity.pdbx_description
1 polymer ?
#
loop_
_entity_poly.entity_id
_entity_poly.type
_entity_poly.pdbx_seq_one_letter_code
_entity_poly.pdbx_strand_id
1 'polypeptide(L)'
;MKTLPIEELRELLAAVSRHGDWHLLEIETDLQQTAFLLNEAIEKLSASFMTVYAQLTDQQAALQLLAEAGKLQPEEMQQLQVFQDNIGQEVNKVVTGMQFQDMTNQLLQRTINRVHGLKDLLHELSSHQFPMAADDEHEEIRRFIMQLNQNFDQGSQHLTGNLRKSVNQQDLATGDIDLF
;
A
#
# COMPACT_ATOMS: atom_id res chain seq x y z
N MET A 1 -29.06 -36.89 -12.78
CA MET A 1 -28.29 -35.80 -12.14
C MET A 1 -29.24 -34.62 -11.98
N LYS A 2 -29.38 -34.05 -10.78
CA LYS A 2 -30.21 -32.86 -10.58
C LYS A 2 -29.45 -31.66 -11.15
N THR A 3 -29.95 -31.11 -12.25
CA THR A 3 -29.43 -29.91 -12.88
C THR A 3 -29.89 -28.69 -12.08
N LEU A 4 -28.99 -27.74 -11.84
CA LEU A 4 -29.35 -26.47 -11.22
C LEU A 4 -30.16 -25.67 -12.26
N PRO A 5 -31.42 -25.28 -11.99
CA PRO A 5 -32.21 -24.40 -12.84
C PRO A 5 -31.51 -23.04 -13.02
N ILE A 6 -31.65 -22.44 -14.20
CA ILE A 6 -31.00 -21.17 -14.57
C ILE A 6 -31.28 -20.05 -13.57
N GLU A 7 -32.50 -19.99 -13.03
CA GLU A 7 -32.87 -18.93 -12.09
C GLU A 7 -32.13 -19.08 -10.75
N GLU A 8 -31.92 -20.31 -10.27
CA GLU A 8 -31.13 -20.58 -9.06
C GLU A 8 -29.66 -20.20 -9.26
N LEU A 9 -29.11 -20.38 -10.47
CA LEU A 9 -27.75 -19.94 -10.81
C LEU A 9 -27.66 -18.41 -10.85
N ARG A 10 -28.65 -17.71 -11.41
CA ARG A 10 -28.71 -16.25 -11.42
C ARG A 10 -28.82 -15.68 -10.02
N GLU A 11 -29.69 -16.25 -9.19
CA GLU A 11 -29.84 -15.83 -7.79
C GLU A 11 -28.53 -16.01 -7.01
N LEU A 12 -27.83 -17.13 -7.22
CA LEU A 12 -26.55 -17.41 -6.57
C LEU A 12 -25.46 -16.43 -7.03
N LEU A 13 -25.34 -16.16 -8.33
CA LEU A 13 -24.37 -15.20 -8.87
C LEU A 13 -24.66 -13.76 -8.40
N ALA A 14 -25.92 -13.36 -8.36
CA ALA A 14 -26.34 -12.07 -7.81
C ALA A 14 -26.08 -11.97 -6.30
N ALA A 15 -26.24 -13.07 -5.55
CA ALA A 15 -25.89 -13.12 -4.14
C ALA A 15 -24.38 -13.01 -3.92
N VAL A 16 -23.57 -13.73 -4.71
CA VAL A 16 -22.10 -13.67 -4.67
C VAL A 16 -21.59 -12.28 -5.02
N SER A 17 -22.12 -11.66 -6.08
CA SER A 17 -21.76 -10.29 -6.47
C SER A 17 -22.08 -9.29 -5.36
N ARG A 18 -23.32 -9.30 -4.82
CA ARG A 18 -23.69 -8.40 -3.70
C ARG A 18 -22.83 -8.59 -2.46
N HIS A 19 -22.54 -9.84 -2.09
CA HIS A 19 -21.71 -10.12 -0.93
C HIS A 19 -20.27 -9.69 -1.14
N GLY A 20 -19.73 -9.91 -2.35
CA GLY A 20 -18.40 -9.47 -2.74
C GLY A 20 -18.29 -7.95 -2.76
N ASP A 21 -19.27 -7.22 -3.30
CA ASP A 21 -19.30 -5.75 -3.29
C ASP A 21 -19.22 -5.19 -1.85
N TRP A 22 -19.95 -5.82 -0.93
CA TRP A 22 -19.96 -5.42 0.48
C TRP A 22 -18.60 -5.64 1.15
N HIS A 23 -18.01 -6.82 0.99
CA HIS A 23 -16.68 -7.13 1.53
C HIS A 23 -15.58 -6.27 0.93
N LEU A 24 -15.64 -6.00 -0.38
CA LEU A 24 -14.66 -5.15 -1.04
C LEU A 24 -14.77 -3.70 -0.61
N LEU A 25 -15.98 -3.21 -0.36
CA LEU A 25 -16.18 -1.87 0.21
C LEU A 25 -15.60 -1.77 1.63
N GLU A 26 -15.78 -2.80 2.47
CA GLU A 26 -15.19 -2.85 3.81
C GLU A 26 -13.65 -2.85 3.74
N ILE A 27 -13.07 -3.72 2.91
CA ILE A 27 -11.62 -3.78 2.69
C ILE A 27 -11.09 -2.45 2.14
N GLU A 28 -11.79 -1.83 1.19
CA GLU A 28 -11.41 -0.52 0.64
C GLU A 28 -11.36 0.54 1.74
N THR A 29 -12.39 0.59 2.59
CA THR A 29 -12.50 1.53 3.71
C THR A 29 -11.36 1.32 4.71
N ASP A 30 -11.10 0.07 5.09
CA ASP A 30 -10.03 -0.30 6.01
C ASP A 30 -8.65 0.05 5.46
N LEU A 31 -8.41 -0.18 4.16
CA LEU A 31 -7.15 0.17 3.50
C LEU A 31 -6.94 1.67 3.43
N GLN A 32 -7.98 2.45 3.10
CA GLN A 32 -7.92 3.91 3.10
C GLN A 32 -7.65 4.45 4.51
N GLN A 33 -8.33 3.92 5.52
CA GLN A 33 -8.12 4.31 6.92
C GLN A 33 -6.70 3.94 7.40
N THR A 34 -6.22 2.75 7.05
CA THR A 34 -4.87 2.30 7.38
C THR A 34 -3.82 3.21 6.74
N ALA A 35 -3.99 3.56 5.46
CA ALA A 35 -3.09 4.48 4.76
C ALA A 35 -3.07 5.87 5.43
N PHE A 36 -4.24 6.38 5.81
CA PHE A 36 -4.36 7.66 6.52
C PHE A 36 -3.64 7.62 7.88
N LEU A 37 -3.95 6.63 8.73
CA LEU A 37 -3.38 6.51 10.07
C LEU A 37 -1.85 6.30 10.04
N LEU A 38 -1.36 5.50 9.08
CA LEU A 38 0.08 5.30 8.91
C LEU A 38 0.79 6.60 8.50
N ASN A 39 0.24 7.34 7.54
CA ASN A 39 0.82 8.62 7.15
C ASN A 39 0.83 9.62 8.30
N GLU A 40 -0.28 9.77 9.02
CA GLU A 40 -0.36 10.67 10.16
C GLU A 40 0.64 10.27 11.27
N ALA A 41 0.76 8.97 11.56
CA ALA A 41 1.71 8.48 12.55
C ALA A 41 3.16 8.76 12.15
N ILE A 42 3.53 8.53 10.89
CA ILE A 42 4.89 8.75 10.40
C ILE A 42 5.23 10.23 10.35
N GLU A 43 4.32 11.08 9.87
CA GLU A 43 4.51 12.54 9.88
C GLU A 43 4.73 13.06 11.31
N LYS A 44 3.92 12.61 12.28
CA LYS A 44 4.07 13.00 13.69
C LYS A 44 5.37 12.51 14.29
N LEU A 45 5.77 11.26 14.01
CA LEU A 45 7.04 10.70 14.48
C LEU A 45 8.23 11.46 13.90
N SER A 46 8.20 11.77 12.60
CA SER A 46 9.23 12.54 11.90
C SER A 46 9.34 13.95 12.45
N ALA A 47 8.22 14.66 12.62
CA ALA A 47 8.19 16.00 13.17
C ALA A 47 8.72 16.04 14.63
N SER A 48 8.31 15.08 15.45
CA SER A 48 8.80 14.93 16.83
C SER A 48 10.30 14.68 16.86
N PHE A 49 10.79 13.76 16.03
CA PHE A 49 12.22 13.43 15.93
C PHE A 49 13.05 14.64 15.46
N MET A 50 12.59 15.36 14.43
CA MET A 50 13.26 16.56 13.95
C MET A 50 13.29 17.68 15.00
N THR A 51 12.24 17.80 15.82
CA THR A 51 12.22 18.74 16.94
C THR A 51 13.27 18.39 17.99
N VAL A 52 13.38 17.11 18.36
CA VAL A 52 14.41 16.63 19.30
C VAL A 52 15.81 16.87 18.73
N TYR A 53 16.02 16.60 17.44
CA TYR A 53 17.31 16.85 16.79
C TYR A 53 17.69 18.33 16.74
N ALA A 54 16.71 19.22 16.48
CA ALA A 54 16.93 20.66 16.52
C ALA A 54 17.34 21.13 17.93
N GLN A 55 16.64 20.67 18.97
CA GLN A 55 16.97 20.99 20.36
C GLN A 55 18.36 20.47 20.76
N LEU A 56 18.74 19.29 20.29
CA LEU A 56 20.08 18.75 20.50
C LEU A 56 21.15 19.60 19.80
N THR A 57 20.86 20.09 18.60
CA THR A 57 21.76 20.99 17.86
C THR A 57 21.94 22.31 18.61
N ASP A 58 20.86 22.88 19.15
CA ASP A 58 20.91 24.09 19.97
C ASP A 58 21.71 23.87 21.27
N GLN A 59 21.47 22.72 21.94
CA GLN A 59 22.25 22.32 23.11
C GLN A 59 23.74 22.22 22.77
N GLN A 60 24.06 21.67 21.59
CA GLN A 60 25.43 21.51 21.15
C GLN A 60 26.11 22.85 20.84
N ALA A 61 25.40 23.80 20.24
CA ALA A 61 25.90 25.15 20.03
C ALA A 61 26.23 25.83 21.38
N ALA A 62 25.39 25.65 22.40
CA ALA A 62 25.67 26.13 23.75
C ALA A 62 26.90 25.44 24.38
N LEU A 63 27.09 24.13 24.18
CA LEU A 63 28.27 23.41 24.64
C LEU A 63 29.56 23.87 23.95
N GLN A 64 29.51 24.17 22.64
CA GLN A 64 30.65 24.73 21.91
C GLN A 64 31.07 26.09 22.47
N LEU A 65 30.11 26.98 22.79
CA LEU A 65 30.42 28.26 23.44
C LEU A 65 31.08 28.08 24.82
N LEU A 66 30.67 27.06 25.59
CA LEU A 66 31.31 26.73 26.86
C LEU A 66 32.73 26.18 26.67
N ALA A 67 32.95 25.39 25.63
CA ALA A 67 34.27 24.88 25.27
C ALA A 67 35.23 26.00 24.83
N GLU A 68 34.76 26.91 23.96
CA GLU A 68 35.51 28.09 23.53
C GLU A 68 35.85 29.02 24.69
N ALA A 69 34.95 29.12 25.68
CA ALA A 69 35.20 29.84 26.93
C ALA A 69 36.18 29.10 27.89
N GLY A 70 36.76 27.97 27.46
CA GLY A 70 37.72 27.19 28.24
C GLY A 70 37.11 26.47 29.44
N LYS A 71 35.78 26.28 29.47
CA LYS A 71 35.07 25.66 30.60
C LYS A 71 34.90 24.15 30.47
N LEU A 72 35.30 23.57 29.33
CA LEU A 72 35.28 22.13 29.08
C LEU A 72 36.68 21.62 28.83
N GLN A 73 36.97 20.41 29.32
CA GLN A 73 38.24 19.76 29.06
C GLN A 73 38.31 19.22 27.62
N PRO A 74 39.53 19.08 27.04
CA PRO A 74 39.71 18.53 25.70
C PRO A 74 39.12 17.12 25.51
N GLU A 75 39.18 16.27 26.55
CA GLU A 75 38.61 14.92 26.52
C GLU A 75 37.06 14.95 26.46
N GLU A 76 36.43 15.87 27.20
CA GLU A 76 34.98 16.07 27.19
C GLU A 76 34.51 16.59 25.82
N MET A 77 35.29 17.48 25.21
CA MET A 77 35.06 17.95 23.83
C MET A 77 35.13 16.80 22.80
N GLN A 78 36.14 15.93 22.91
CA GLN A 78 36.27 14.78 22.01
C GLN A 78 35.08 13.82 22.15
N GLN A 79 34.64 13.54 23.37
CA GLN A 79 33.47 12.68 23.60
C GLN A 79 32.19 13.29 23.02
N LEU A 80 31.97 14.60 23.21
CA LEU A 80 30.83 15.30 22.63
C LEU A 80 30.82 15.24 21.09
N GLN A 81 32.01 15.36 20.46
CA GLN A 81 32.14 15.23 19.01
C GLN A 81 31.75 13.83 18.52
N VAL A 82 32.17 12.77 19.24
CA VAL A 82 31.79 11.38 18.91
C VAL A 82 30.28 11.18 19.03
N PHE A 83 29.63 11.73 20.07
CA PHE A 83 28.18 11.65 20.19
C PHE A 83 27.46 12.38 19.06
N GLN A 84 27.96 13.54 18.63
CA GLN A 84 27.41 14.27 17.50
C GLN A 84 27.45 13.45 16.21
N ASP A 85 28.61 12.87 15.89
CA ASP A 85 28.79 12.10 14.67
C ASP A 85 27.86 10.87 14.68
N ASN A 86 27.75 10.19 15.81
CA ASN A 86 26.84 9.06 15.98
C ASN A 86 25.37 9.48 15.81
N ILE A 87 24.95 10.59 16.40
CA ILE A 87 23.56 11.05 16.29
C ILE A 87 23.25 11.51 14.86
N GLY A 88 24.18 12.20 14.19
CA GLY A 88 24.04 12.58 12.79
C GLY A 88 23.89 11.36 11.86
N GLN A 89 24.62 10.27 12.12
CA GLN A 89 24.47 9.02 11.39
C GLN A 89 23.10 8.37 11.61
N GLU A 90 22.60 8.32 12.85
CA GLU A 90 21.28 7.76 13.14
C GLU A 90 20.14 8.60 12.54
N VAL A 91 20.26 9.93 12.56
CA VAL A 91 19.32 10.84 11.90
C VAL A 91 19.27 10.57 10.40
N ASN A 92 20.43 10.40 9.76
CA ASN A 92 20.49 10.09 8.34
C ASN A 92 19.79 8.75 8.04
N LYS A 93 19.97 7.71 8.86
CA LYS A 93 19.26 6.43 8.72
C LYS A 93 17.74 6.59 8.85
N VAL A 94 17.27 7.44 9.78
CA VAL A 94 15.84 7.74 9.93
C VAL A 94 15.29 8.44 8.68
N VAL A 95 16.04 9.40 8.12
CA VAL A 95 15.66 10.08 6.88
C VAL A 95 15.61 9.11 5.69
N THR A 96 16.61 8.26 5.52
CA THR A 96 16.56 7.23 4.47
C THR A 96 15.44 6.22 4.72
N GLY A 97 15.16 5.88 5.99
CA GLY A 97 14.04 5.03 6.38
C GLY A 97 12.66 5.61 5.99
N MET A 98 12.51 6.93 5.98
CA MET A 98 11.28 7.57 5.48
C MET A 98 11.03 7.30 3.99
N GLN A 99 12.05 7.02 3.18
CA GLN A 99 11.84 6.67 1.76
C GLN A 99 11.09 5.33 1.60
N PHE A 100 11.19 4.42 2.57
CA PHE A 100 10.38 3.19 2.57
C PHE A 100 8.90 3.45 2.87
N GLN A 101 8.56 4.57 3.52
CA GLN A 101 7.16 4.97 3.66
C GLN A 101 6.55 5.17 2.29
N ASP A 102 7.23 5.87 1.38
CA ASP A 102 6.73 6.12 0.03
C ASP A 102 6.48 4.81 -0.72
N MET A 103 7.39 3.83 -0.58
CA MET A 103 7.20 2.49 -1.14
C MET A 103 5.99 1.77 -0.52
N THR A 104 5.81 1.88 0.79
CA THR A 104 4.66 1.26 1.50
C THR A 104 3.35 1.90 1.07
N ASN A 105 3.32 3.23 0.91
CA ASN A 105 2.17 3.96 0.38
C ASN A 105 1.85 3.54 -1.06
N GLN A 106 2.85 3.35 -1.91
CA GLN A 106 2.64 2.84 -3.27
C GLN A 106 2.01 1.44 -3.27
N LEU A 107 2.44 0.55 -2.36
CA LEU A 107 1.84 -0.79 -2.21
C LEU A 107 0.39 -0.73 -1.71
N LEU A 108 0.09 0.16 -0.76
CA LEU A 108 -1.28 0.38 -0.27
C LEU A 108 -2.19 0.91 -1.38
N GLN A 109 -1.77 1.95 -2.10
CA GLN A 109 -2.51 2.50 -3.24
C GLN A 109 -2.75 1.46 -4.33
N ARG A 110 -1.76 0.61 -4.59
CA ARG A 110 -1.91 -0.51 -5.53
C ARG A 110 -2.95 -1.52 -5.05
N THR A 111 -2.98 -1.82 -3.76
CA THR A 111 -3.96 -2.74 -3.18
C THR A 111 -5.37 -2.17 -3.30
N ILE A 112 -5.55 -0.88 -3.02
CA ILE A 112 -6.82 -0.15 -3.22
C ILE A 112 -7.27 -0.26 -4.69
N ASN A 113 -6.40 0.04 -5.65
CA ASN A 113 -6.72 -0.06 -7.08
C ASN A 113 -7.12 -1.48 -7.50
N ARG A 114 -6.56 -2.52 -6.87
CA ARG A 114 -6.95 -3.92 -7.13
C ARG A 114 -8.33 -4.24 -6.56
N VAL A 115 -8.65 -3.71 -5.38
CA VAL A 115 -9.99 -3.83 -4.79
C VAL A 115 -11.02 -3.16 -5.69
N HIS A 116 -10.73 -1.97 -6.22
CA HIS A 116 -11.58 -1.30 -7.21
C HIS A 116 -11.80 -2.14 -8.46
N GLY A 117 -10.74 -2.64 -9.09
CA GLY A 117 -10.90 -3.46 -10.29
C GLY A 117 -11.63 -4.77 -10.05
N LEU A 118 -11.51 -5.37 -8.86
CA LEU A 118 -12.29 -6.55 -8.49
C LEU A 118 -13.78 -6.21 -8.31
N LYS A 119 -14.09 -5.04 -7.75
CA LYS A 119 -15.45 -4.53 -7.62
C LYS A 119 -16.10 -4.29 -8.98
N ASP A 120 -15.35 -3.73 -9.94
CA ASP A 120 -15.83 -3.55 -11.31
C ASP A 120 -16.17 -4.90 -11.97
N LEU A 121 -15.32 -5.93 -11.78
CA LEU A 121 -15.58 -7.28 -12.29
C LEU A 121 -16.83 -7.92 -11.65
N LEU A 122 -17.05 -7.73 -10.35
CA LEU A 122 -18.25 -8.22 -9.67
C LEU A 122 -19.51 -7.48 -10.11
N HIS A 123 -19.39 -6.18 -10.41
CA HIS A 123 -20.47 -5.38 -10.96
C HIS A 123 -20.85 -5.82 -12.38
N GLU A 124 -19.87 -6.15 -13.22
CA GLU A 124 -20.11 -6.76 -14.53
C GLU A 124 -20.85 -8.09 -14.39
N LEU A 125 -20.53 -8.90 -13.38
CA LEU A 125 -21.18 -10.19 -13.13
C LEU A 125 -22.65 -10.06 -12.70
N SER A 126 -23.03 -8.98 -11.99
CA SER A 126 -24.44 -8.74 -11.61
C SER A 126 -25.26 -8.01 -12.67
N SER A 127 -24.62 -7.21 -13.53
CA SER A 127 -25.29 -6.41 -14.57
C SER A 127 -25.61 -7.19 -15.85
N HIS A 128 -24.89 -8.28 -16.15
CA HIS A 128 -25.17 -9.11 -17.32
C HIS A 128 -26.46 -9.94 -17.16
N GLN A 129 -27.58 -9.38 -17.61
CA GLN A 129 -28.81 -10.12 -17.89
C GLN A 129 -28.69 -10.74 -19.30
N PHE A 130 -28.22 -11.98 -19.40
CA PHE A 130 -28.29 -12.72 -20.66
C PHE A 130 -29.71 -13.26 -20.85
N PRO A 131 -30.43 -12.91 -21.94
CA PRO A 131 -31.67 -13.57 -22.30
C PRO A 131 -31.34 -14.98 -22.76
N MET A 132 -31.67 -15.98 -21.93
CA MET A 132 -31.46 -17.39 -22.25
C MET A 132 -32.81 -18.08 -22.48
N ALA A 133 -32.93 -18.78 -23.60
CA ALA A 133 -34.16 -19.44 -24.02
C ALA A 133 -34.23 -20.86 -23.43
N ALA A 134 -35.41 -21.25 -22.94
CA ALA A 134 -35.64 -22.52 -22.24
C ALA A 134 -35.35 -23.80 -23.06
N ASP A 135 -35.16 -23.68 -24.38
CA ASP A 135 -34.92 -24.82 -25.27
C ASP A 135 -33.43 -25.24 -25.36
N ASP A 136 -32.48 -24.39 -24.94
CA ASP A 136 -31.03 -24.66 -25.06
C ASP A 136 -30.23 -24.26 -23.79
N GLU A 137 -30.90 -24.38 -22.64
CA GLU A 137 -30.44 -23.91 -21.32
C GLU A 137 -29.02 -24.33 -20.95
N HIS A 138 -28.62 -25.56 -21.27
CA HIS A 138 -27.32 -26.10 -20.87
C HIS A 138 -26.15 -25.54 -21.68
N GLU A 139 -26.30 -25.41 -23.00
CA GLU A 139 -25.23 -24.87 -23.86
C GLU A 139 -25.13 -23.35 -23.68
N GLU A 140 -26.26 -22.70 -23.37
CA GLU A 140 -26.32 -21.29 -23.01
C GLU A 140 -25.65 -21.00 -21.66
N ILE A 141 -25.95 -21.78 -20.60
CA ILE A 141 -25.24 -21.69 -19.31
C ILE A 141 -23.73 -21.92 -19.50
N ARG A 142 -23.35 -22.92 -20.30
CA ARG A 142 -21.94 -23.23 -20.56
C ARG A 142 -21.23 -22.07 -21.26
N ARG A 143 -21.84 -21.48 -22.29
CA ARG A 143 -21.33 -20.29 -22.98
C ARG A 143 -21.22 -19.10 -22.03
N PHE A 144 -22.21 -18.90 -21.17
CA PHE A 144 -22.20 -17.84 -20.16
C PHE A 144 -21.06 -17.99 -19.15
N ILE A 145 -20.86 -19.18 -18.58
CA ILE A 145 -19.74 -19.45 -17.65
C ILE A 145 -18.39 -19.31 -18.36
N MET A 146 -18.28 -19.72 -19.62
CA MET A 146 -17.05 -19.54 -20.40
C MET A 146 -16.75 -18.05 -20.65
N GLN A 147 -17.76 -17.26 -21.00
CA GLN A 147 -17.60 -15.82 -21.23
C GLN A 147 -17.26 -15.08 -19.93
N LEU A 148 -17.89 -15.43 -18.81
CA LEU A 148 -17.51 -14.91 -17.49
C LEU A 148 -16.05 -15.23 -17.15
N ASN A 149 -15.62 -16.49 -17.29
CA ASN A 149 -14.23 -16.85 -17.03
C ASN A 149 -13.24 -16.07 -17.90
N GLN A 150 -13.55 -15.86 -19.18
CA GLN A 150 -12.69 -15.08 -20.08
C GLN A 150 -12.59 -13.61 -19.66
N ASN A 151 -13.71 -12.99 -19.25
CA ASN A 151 -13.70 -11.61 -18.75
C ASN A 151 -12.91 -11.50 -17.45
N PHE A 152 -13.06 -12.45 -16.52
CA PHE A 152 -12.27 -12.51 -15.29
C PHE A 152 -10.78 -12.70 -15.57
N ASP A 153 -10.41 -13.59 -16.50
CA ASP A 153 -9.01 -13.81 -16.88
C ASP A 153 -8.38 -12.55 -17.47
N GLN A 154 -9.10 -11.84 -18.35
CA GLN A 154 -8.64 -10.58 -18.93
C GLN A 154 -8.49 -9.48 -17.87
N GLY A 155 -9.50 -9.30 -17.02
CA GLY A 155 -9.46 -8.33 -15.92
C GLY A 155 -8.33 -8.64 -14.93
N SER A 156 -8.16 -9.90 -14.56
CA SER A 156 -7.07 -10.38 -13.70
C SER A 156 -5.69 -10.15 -14.33
N GLN A 157 -5.53 -10.40 -15.63
CA GLN A 157 -4.29 -10.13 -16.35
C GLN A 157 -3.98 -8.63 -16.44
N HIS A 158 -4.99 -7.77 -16.63
CA HIS A 158 -4.82 -6.32 -16.59
C HIS A 158 -4.37 -5.84 -15.20
N LEU A 159 -5.02 -6.34 -14.15
CA LEU A 159 -4.64 -6.09 -12.75
C LEU A 159 -3.22 -6.59 -12.43
N THR A 160 -2.80 -7.69 -13.05
CA THR A 160 -1.50 -8.34 -12.80
C THR A 160 -0.37 -7.75 -13.66
N GLY A 161 -0.65 -7.33 -14.89
CA GLY A 161 0.32 -6.74 -15.82
C GLY A 161 0.92 -5.43 -15.29
N ASN A 162 0.14 -4.66 -14.55
CA ASN A 162 0.58 -3.45 -13.86
C ASN A 162 1.49 -3.73 -12.64
N LEU A 163 1.57 -4.98 -12.14
CA LEU A 163 2.44 -5.35 -11.00
C LEU A 163 3.92 -5.47 -11.39
N ARG A 164 4.23 -6.04 -12.57
CA ARG A 164 5.61 -6.40 -12.94
C ARG A 164 6.53 -5.22 -13.21
N LYS A 165 5.98 -4.01 -13.43
CA LYS A 165 6.77 -2.85 -13.84
C LYS A 165 7.23 -1.95 -12.69
N SER A 166 6.71 -2.11 -11.47
CA SER A 166 6.68 -0.99 -10.52
C SER A 166 7.43 -1.18 -9.19
N VAL A 167 7.95 -2.37 -8.84
CA VAL A 167 8.76 -2.51 -7.60
C VAL A 167 9.88 -3.52 -7.82
N ASN A 168 11.08 -3.02 -8.14
CA ASN A 168 12.31 -3.81 -8.19
C ASN A 168 13.22 -3.57 -6.97
N GLN A 169 12.83 -2.72 -6.02
CA GLN A 169 13.66 -2.39 -4.87
C GLN A 169 13.18 -3.22 -3.65
N GLN A 170 14.03 -4.13 -3.19
CA GLN A 170 13.75 -5.04 -2.08
C GLN A 170 14.57 -4.70 -0.82
N ASP A 171 15.54 -3.79 -0.90
CA ASP A 171 16.44 -3.47 0.20
C ASP A 171 17.00 -2.03 0.14
N LEU A 172 17.27 -1.44 1.30
CA LEU A 172 17.80 -0.09 1.51
C LEU A 172 19.22 0.04 0.93
N ALA A 173 19.95 -1.08 0.94
CA ALA A 173 21.35 -1.16 0.53
C ALA A 173 21.54 -1.50 -0.95
N THR A 174 20.46 -1.88 -1.66
CA THR A 174 20.59 -2.44 -3.01
C THR A 174 19.45 -1.99 -3.92
N GLY A 175 19.68 -0.90 -4.63
CA GLY A 175 18.84 -0.49 -5.76
C GLY A 175 19.20 0.90 -6.24
N ASP A 176 19.79 1.00 -7.43
CA ASP A 176 19.93 2.28 -8.13
C ASP A 176 18.53 2.88 -8.35
N ILE A 177 18.40 4.16 -8.01
CA ILE A 177 17.17 4.93 -8.17
C ILE A 177 17.07 5.33 -9.64
N ASP A 178 16.25 4.63 -10.43
CA ASP A 178 15.76 5.17 -11.69
C ASP A 178 14.71 6.25 -11.37
N LEU A 179 15.17 7.51 -11.41
CA LEU A 179 14.32 8.70 -11.40
C LEU A 179 13.48 8.72 -12.69
N PHE A 180 12.18 8.43 -12.58
CA PHE A 180 11.16 8.78 -13.58
C PHE A 180 10.04 9.58 -12.93
#